data_AF-A0A540W979-F1
#
_entry.id   AF-A0A540W979-F1
#
_cell.length_a   1.000
_cell.length_b   1.000
_cell.length_c   1.000
_cell.angle_alpha   90.00
_cell.angle_beta   90.00
_cell.angle_gamma   90.00
#
_symmetry.space_group_name_H-M   'P 1'
#
loop_
_entity.id
_entity.type
_entity.pdbx_description
1 polymer ?
#
loop_
_entity_poly.entity_id
_entity_poly.type
_entity_poly.pdbx_seq_one_letter_code
_entity_poly.pdbx_strand_id
1 'polypeptide(L)'
;MDGDEIMLTVRITVAERRLLRSLAQGHRSDLSEVVADGLLDILPTLHGQARAYRLLAALTEPAPCALTVWLPGPLADLLVPAADTVAGATGVRLGSGCAMLGAALRLWLDQDPHLLAAHLQLMHAGRSSALVAA
;
A
#
# COMPACT_ATOMS: atom_id res chain seq x y z
N MET A 1 2.96 22.08 7.73
CA MET A 1 3.73 21.25 8.67
C MET A 1 4.37 20.20 7.81
N ASP A 2 5.65 20.38 7.47
CA ASP A 2 6.39 19.46 6.62
C ASP A 2 6.48 18.14 7.38
N GLY A 3 5.60 17.20 7.05
CA GLY A 3 5.59 15.90 7.67
C GLY A 3 6.81 15.15 7.18
N ASP A 4 7.61 14.60 8.11
CA ASP A 4 8.77 13.79 7.75
C ASP A 4 8.34 12.69 6.76
N GLU A 5 8.84 12.75 5.53
CA GLU A 5 8.61 11.71 4.54
C GLU A 5 9.68 10.62 4.65
N ILE A 6 9.24 9.37 4.71
CA ILE A 6 10.12 8.21 4.81
C ILE A 6 10.21 7.55 3.43
N MET A 7 11.44 7.46 2.91
CA MET A 7 11.72 6.75 1.67
C MET A 7 11.76 5.24 1.92
N LEU A 8 10.95 4.48 1.20
CA LEU A 8 10.92 3.02 1.26
C LEU A 8 11.09 2.42 -0.13
N THR A 9 11.80 1.30 -0.23
CA THR A 9 11.98 0.57 -1.50
C THR A 9 11.48 -0.85 -1.37
N VAL A 10 10.63 -1.25 -2.33
CA VAL A 10 10.02 -2.58 -2.39
C VAL A 10 10.24 -3.25 -3.73
N ARG A 11 10.03 -4.57 -3.75
CA ARG A 11 10.08 -5.37 -4.97
C ARG A 11 8.65 -5.63 -5.44
N ILE A 12 8.40 -5.33 -6.72
CA ILE A 12 7.13 -5.55 -7.39
C ILE A 12 7.31 -6.28 -8.73
N THR A 13 6.24 -6.89 -9.23
CA THR A 13 6.20 -7.51 -10.56
C THR A 13 6.12 -6.45 -11.65
N VAL A 14 6.37 -6.86 -12.90
CA VAL A 14 6.19 -5.98 -14.06
C VAL A 14 4.72 -5.58 -14.24
N ALA A 15 3.80 -6.50 -13.95
CA ALA A 15 2.36 -6.26 -14.03
C ALA A 15 1.91 -5.24 -12.99
N GLU A 16 2.31 -5.42 -11.73
CA GLU A 16 2.06 -4.48 -10.62
C GLU A 16 2.59 -3.08 -10.95
N ARG A 17 3.81 -2.98 -11.50
CA ARG A 17 4.39 -1.69 -11.91
C ARG A 17 3.58 -1.01 -13.02
N ARG A 18 3.07 -1.77 -14.00
CA ARG A 18 2.22 -1.22 -15.07
C ARG A 18 0.88 -0.75 -14.51
N LEU A 19 0.26 -1.54 -13.65
CA LEU A 19 -1.01 -1.18 -13.00
C LEU A 19 -0.86 0.11 -12.18
N LEU A 20 0.16 0.21 -11.32
CA LEU A 20 0.42 1.41 -10.54
C LEU A 20 0.60 2.66 -11.40
N ARG A 21 1.33 2.57 -12.52
CA ARG A 21 1.46 3.69 -13.45
C ARG A 21 0.14 4.06 -14.10
N SER A 22 -0.67 3.08 -14.48
CA SER A 22 -2.00 3.31 -15.05
C SER A 22 -2.91 4.01 -14.05
N LEU A 23 -2.87 3.62 -12.78
CA LEU A 23 -3.60 4.27 -11.70
C LEU A 23 -3.10 5.71 -11.52
N ALA A 24 -1.81 5.93 -11.31
CA ALA A 24 -1.24 7.28 -11.18
C ALA A 24 -1.63 8.21 -12.35
N GLN A 25 -1.56 7.71 -13.59
CA GLN A 25 -1.98 8.48 -14.77
C GLN A 25 -3.49 8.79 -14.76
N GLY A 26 -4.34 7.81 -14.44
CA GLY A 26 -5.78 8.00 -14.36
C GLY A 26 -6.20 8.99 -13.26
N HIS A 27 -5.43 9.05 -12.18
CA HIS A 27 -5.67 9.92 -11.03
C HIS A 27 -4.92 11.25 -11.07
N ARG A 28 -4.07 11.48 -12.08
CA ARG A 28 -3.17 12.64 -12.19
C ARG A 28 -2.33 12.86 -10.93
N SER A 29 -1.97 11.76 -10.27
CA SER A 29 -1.17 11.73 -9.04
C SER A 29 0.18 11.07 -9.31
N ASP A 30 1.11 11.20 -8.36
CA ASP A 30 2.35 10.44 -8.40
C ASP A 30 2.20 9.02 -7.82
N LEU A 31 3.23 8.20 -7.98
CA LEU A 31 3.22 6.82 -7.49
C LEU A 31 3.23 6.74 -5.96
N SER A 32 3.86 7.71 -5.27
CA SER A 32 3.92 7.75 -3.81
C SER A 32 2.53 7.98 -3.22
N GLU A 33 1.77 8.93 -3.79
CA GLU A 33 0.38 9.21 -3.42
C GLU A 33 -0.52 8.00 -3.63
N VAL A 34 -0.43 7.35 -4.80
CA VAL A 34 -1.23 6.14 -5.08
C VAL A 34 -0.91 5.01 -4.10
N VAL A 35 0.37 4.83 -3.76
CA VAL A 35 0.78 3.81 -2.77
C VAL A 35 0.30 4.18 -1.37
N ALA A 36 0.39 5.46 -0.98
CA ALA A 36 -0.12 5.92 0.31
C ALA A 36 -1.64 5.70 0.44
N ASP A 37 -2.39 6.04 -0.61
CA ASP A 37 -3.83 5.80 -0.66
C ASP A 37 -4.17 4.30 -0.63
N GLY A 38 -3.41 3.48 -1.38
CA GLY A 38 -3.57 2.03 -1.34
C GLY A 38 -3.28 1.42 0.03
N LEU A 39 -2.32 1.98 0.79
CA LEU A 39 -2.08 1.59 2.17
C LEU A 39 -3.25 1.94 3.09
N LEU A 40 -3.80 3.14 2.95
CA LEU A 40 -4.97 3.57 3.72
C LEU A 40 -6.20 2.69 3.43
N ASP A 41 -6.33 2.21 2.20
CA ASP A 41 -7.37 1.25 1.80
C ASP A 41 -7.13 -0.15 2.38
N ILE A 42 -5.89 -0.67 2.30
CA ILE A 42 -5.61 -2.07 2.64
C ILE A 42 -5.34 -2.33 4.13
N LEU A 43 -4.62 -1.44 4.82
CA LEU A 43 -4.18 -1.65 6.22
C LEU A 43 -5.35 -1.96 7.17
N PRO A 44 -6.50 -1.24 7.11
CA PRO A 44 -7.65 -1.56 7.95
C PRO A 44 -8.26 -2.94 7.68
N THR A 45 -8.00 -3.53 6.51
CA THR A 45 -8.53 -4.85 6.13
C THR A 45 -7.66 -6.00 6.60
N LEU A 46 -6.47 -5.74 7.15
CA LEU A 46 -5.47 -6.77 7.50
C LEU A 46 -5.80 -7.57 8.77
N HIS A 47 -7.01 -7.41 9.30
CA HIS A 47 -7.49 -8.17 10.44
C HIS A 47 -7.83 -9.61 10.05
N GLY A 48 -7.39 -10.57 10.87
CA GLY A 48 -7.74 -11.97 10.76
C GLY A 48 -6.71 -12.83 10.02
N GLN A 49 -6.69 -14.11 10.40
CA GLN A 49 -5.65 -15.06 10.02
C GLN A 49 -5.60 -15.36 8.51
N ALA A 50 -6.75 -15.43 7.83
CA ALA A 50 -6.80 -15.68 6.38
C ALA A 50 -6.15 -14.56 5.56
N ARG A 51 -6.37 -13.30 5.95
CA ARG A 51 -5.78 -12.14 5.27
C ARG A 51 -4.28 -12.09 5.50
N ALA A 52 -3.84 -12.38 6.72
CA ALA A 52 -2.42 -12.47 7.07
C ALA A 52 -1.68 -13.54 6.24
N TYR A 53 -2.28 -14.72 6.03
CA TYR A 53 -1.68 -15.74 5.15
C TYR A 53 -1.65 -15.34 3.68
N ARG A 54 -2.68 -14.65 3.15
CA ARG A 54 -2.64 -14.12 1.78
C ARG A 54 -1.53 -13.10 1.59
N LEU A 55 -1.32 -12.25 2.58
CA LEU A 55 -0.24 -11.27 2.59
C LEU A 55 1.13 -11.97 2.54
N LEU A 56 1.34 -13.04 3.32
CA LEU A 56 2.56 -13.84 3.25
C LEU A 56 2.73 -14.53 1.89
N ALA A 57 1.66 -15.09 1.33
CA ALA A 57 1.69 -15.72 0.02
C ALA A 57 2.11 -14.74 -1.08
N ALA A 58 1.64 -13.48 -1.00
CA ALA A 58 2.01 -12.42 -1.93
C ALA A 58 3.52 -12.12 -1.91
N LEU A 59 4.26 -12.44 -0.86
CA LEU A 59 5.73 -12.24 -0.83
C LEU A 59 6.51 -13.36 -1.52
N THR A 60 5.88 -14.51 -1.79
CA THR A 60 6.58 -15.67 -2.38
C THR A 60 6.81 -15.55 -3.87
N GLU A 61 5.98 -14.76 -4.58
CA GLU A 61 6.10 -14.62 -6.02
C GLU A 61 7.30 -13.72 -6.38
N PRO A 62 8.19 -14.13 -7.32
CA PRO A 62 9.36 -13.36 -7.70
C PRO A 62 9.03 -11.98 -8.31
N ALA A 63 9.68 -10.94 -7.81
CA ALA A 63 9.43 -9.56 -8.20
C ALA A 63 10.71 -8.88 -8.72
N PRO A 64 10.87 -8.69 -10.05
CA PRO A 64 12.11 -8.19 -10.66
C PRO A 64 12.23 -6.65 -10.64
N CYS A 65 11.15 -5.90 -10.40
CA CYS A 65 11.20 -4.44 -10.40
C CYS A 65 11.41 -3.88 -8.99
N ALA A 66 12.23 -2.82 -8.88
CA ALA A 66 12.28 -2.00 -7.66
C ALA A 66 11.30 -0.83 -7.81
N LEU A 67 10.56 -0.54 -6.75
CA LEU A 67 9.74 0.65 -6.60
C LEU A 67 10.19 1.38 -5.34
N THR A 68 10.60 2.64 -5.49
CA THR A 68 10.92 3.55 -4.39
C THR A 68 9.80 4.57 -4.27
N VAL A 69 9.27 4.73 -3.06
CA VAL A 69 8.18 5.68 -2.74
C VAL A 69 8.53 6.46 -1.49
N TRP A 70 7.90 7.62 -1.36
CA TRP A 70 7.95 8.48 -0.19
C TRP A 70 6.61 8.37 0.53
N LEU A 71 6.61 7.98 1.80
CA LEU A 71 5.40 7.90 2.60
C LEU A 71 5.43 8.95 3.70
N PRO A 72 4.28 9.56 4.05
CA PRO A 72 4.19 10.35 5.27
C PRO A 72 4.61 9.51 6.48
N GLY A 73 5.44 10.07 7.36
CA GLY A 73 5.97 9.41 8.55
C GLY A 73 4.91 8.67 9.37
N PRO A 74 3.77 9.30 9.71
CA PRO A 74 2.69 8.62 10.43
C PRO A 74 2.15 7.38 9.72
N LEU A 75 2.12 7.35 8.38
CA LEU A 75 1.67 6.20 7.62
C LEU A 75 2.75 5.10 7.58
N ALA A 76 4.02 5.49 7.45
CA ALA A 76 5.14 4.55 7.52
C ALA A 76 5.25 3.90 8.91
N ASP A 77 4.96 4.65 9.98
CA ASP A 77 4.96 4.14 11.36
C ASP A 77 3.89 3.05 11.58
N LEU A 78 2.79 3.05 10.80
CA LEU A 78 1.76 2.00 10.86
C LEU A 78 2.23 0.65 10.29
N LEU A 79 3.31 0.63 9.50
CA LEU A 79 3.81 -0.62 8.90
C LEU A 79 4.36 -1.59 9.96
N VAL A 80 4.96 -1.06 11.04
CA VAL A 80 5.50 -1.88 12.14
C VAL A 80 4.40 -2.62 12.91
N PRO A 81 3.39 -1.94 13.48
CA PRO A 81 2.31 -2.64 14.20
C PRO A 81 1.47 -3.54 13.28
N ALA A 82 1.35 -3.22 11.99
CA ALA A 82 0.71 -4.10 11.03
C ALA A 82 1.52 -5.39 10.79
N ALA A 83 2.85 -5.30 10.71
CA ALA A 83 3.73 -6.46 10.64
C ALA A 83 3.65 -7.34 11.91
N ASP A 84 3.57 -6.71 13.09
CA ASP A 84 3.39 -7.42 14.37
C ASP A 84 2.05 -8.16 14.42
N THR A 85 0.99 -7.55 13.90
CA THR A 85 -0.34 -8.17 13.79
C THR A 85 -0.32 -9.41 12.90
N VAL A 86 0.28 -9.31 11.71
CA VAL A 86 0.46 -10.46 10.80
C VAL A 86 1.25 -11.57 11.49
N ALA A 87 2.31 -11.22 12.20
CA ALA A 87 3.17 -12.18 12.84
C ALA A 87 2.50 -12.83 14.07
N GLY A 88 1.65 -12.12 14.80
CA GLY A 88 0.79 -12.71 15.84
C GLY A 88 -0.23 -13.71 15.28
N ALA A 89 -0.76 -13.47 14.08
CA ALA A 89 -1.75 -14.34 13.46
C ALA A 89 -1.15 -15.57 12.75
N THR A 90 0.10 -15.48 12.28
CA THR A 90 0.71 -16.50 11.40
C THR A 90 1.96 -17.16 12.00
N GLY A 91 2.55 -16.58 13.04
CA GLY A 91 3.85 -16.97 13.58
C GLY A 91 5.05 -16.51 12.74
N VAL A 92 4.84 -15.84 11.60
CA VAL A 92 5.92 -15.41 10.68
C VAL A 92 6.22 -13.93 10.87
N ARG A 93 7.47 -13.60 11.22
CA ARG A 93 7.93 -12.20 11.36
C ARG A 93 8.38 -11.64 10.01
N LEU A 94 7.80 -10.52 9.60
CA LEU A 94 8.26 -9.75 8.45
C LEU A 94 9.46 -8.90 8.89
N GLY A 95 10.63 -9.14 8.30
CA GLY A 95 11.91 -8.58 8.77
C GLY A 95 12.12 -7.07 8.55
N SER A 96 11.16 -6.34 7.98
CA SER A 96 11.27 -4.88 7.78
C SER A 96 9.92 -4.23 7.40
N GLY A 97 9.81 -2.91 7.60
CA GLY A 97 8.70 -2.11 7.08
C GLY A 97 8.58 -2.18 5.55
N CYS A 98 9.69 -2.28 4.82
CA CYS A 98 9.68 -2.52 3.37
C CYS A 98 9.02 -3.85 2.99
N ALA A 99 9.27 -4.92 3.76
CA ALA A 99 8.63 -6.21 3.51
C ALA A 99 7.12 -6.14 3.74
N MET A 100 6.70 -5.45 4.80
CA MET A 100 5.28 -5.20 5.08
C MET A 100 4.61 -4.37 3.99
N LEU A 101 5.25 -3.27 3.57
CA LEU A 101 4.79 -2.43 2.46
C LEU A 101 4.64 -3.24 1.17
N GLY A 102 5.66 -4.03 0.82
CA GLY A 102 5.62 -4.86 -0.38
C GLY A 102 4.45 -5.85 -0.34
N ALA A 103 4.24 -6.52 0.79
CA ALA A 103 3.17 -7.49 0.93
C ALA A 103 1.77 -6.84 0.89
N ALA A 104 1.58 -5.74 1.61
CA ALA A 104 0.34 -4.97 1.64
C ALA A 104 0.00 -4.42 0.24
N LEU A 105 1.00 -3.85 -0.44
CA LEU A 105 0.83 -3.30 -1.78
C LEU A 105 0.45 -4.38 -2.79
N ARG A 106 1.11 -5.54 -2.76
CA ARG A 106 0.78 -6.64 -3.67
C ARG A 106 -0.62 -7.20 -3.41
N LEU A 107 -0.98 -7.36 -2.14
CA LEU A 107 -2.33 -7.77 -1.76
C LEU A 107 -3.40 -6.76 -2.21
N TRP A 108 -3.08 -5.46 -2.18
CA TRP A 108 -3.96 -4.41 -2.67
C TRP A 108 -4.10 -4.47 -4.21
N LEU A 109 -2.99 -4.64 -4.93
CA LEU A 109 -2.94 -4.72 -6.39
C LEU A 109 -3.52 -6.01 -6.99
N ASP A 110 -3.71 -7.06 -6.18
CA ASP A 110 -4.39 -8.31 -6.58
C ASP A 110 -5.92 -8.14 -6.75
N GLN A 111 -6.46 -6.99 -6.38
CA GLN A 111 -7.87 -6.65 -6.57
C GLN A 111 -8.19 -6.28 -8.02
N ASP A 112 -9.49 -6.20 -8.35
CA ASP A 112 -9.96 -5.72 -9.65
C ASP A 112 -9.47 -4.28 -9.92
N PRO A 113 -8.75 -4.02 -11.03
CA PRO A 113 -8.26 -2.69 -11.40
C PRO A 113 -9.35 -1.61 -11.46
N HIS A 114 -10.58 -1.96 -11.85
CA HIS A 114 -11.69 -1.01 -11.89
C HIS A 114 -12.15 -0.61 -10.49
N LEU A 115 -12.14 -1.54 -9.53
CA LEU A 115 -12.45 -1.25 -8.13
C LEU A 115 -11.36 -0.37 -7.51
N LEU A 116 -10.09 -0.65 -7.80
CA LEU A 116 -8.96 0.17 -7.34
C LEU A 116 -9.09 1.63 -7.81
N ALA A 117 -9.34 1.83 -9.11
CA ALA A 117 -9.54 3.17 -9.65
C ALA A 117 -10.75 3.88 -9.02
N ALA A 118 -11.87 3.18 -8.80
CA ALA A 118 -13.05 3.75 -8.17
C ALA A 118 -12.80 4.16 -6.70
N HIS A 119 -12.12 3.32 -5.91
CA HIS A 119 -11.76 3.64 -4.53
C HIS A 119 -10.83 4.84 -4.42
N LEU A 120 -9.81 4.91 -5.28
CA LEU A 120 -8.91 6.07 -5.35
C LEU A 120 -9.69 7.35 -5.72
N GLN A 121 -10.68 7.27 -6.61
CA GLN A 121 -11.50 8.44 -6.98
C GLN A 121 -12.34 8.92 -5.79
N LEU A 122 -12.93 7.99 -5.03
CA LEU A 122 -13.70 8.31 -3.82
C LEU A 122 -12.83 8.96 -2.74
N MET A 123 -11.64 8.41 -2.48
CA MET A 123 -10.71 8.99 -1.51
C MET A 123 -10.28 10.41 -1.91
N HIS A 124 -10.00 10.64 -3.20
CA HIS A 124 -9.64 11.97 -3.70
C HIS A 124 -10.81 12.96 -3.61
N ALA A 125 -12.03 12.56 -3.97
CA ALA A 125 -13.22 13.40 -3.85
C ALA A 125 -13.51 13.79 -2.40
N GLY A 126 -13.31 12.86 -1.45
CA GLY A 126 -13.42 13.13 -0.02
C GLY A 126 -12.41 14.17 0.49
N ARG A 127 -11.17 14.16 -0.04
CA ARG A 127 -10.15 15.17 0.27
C ARG A 127 -10.50 16.55 -0.28
N SER A 128 -11.02 16.65 -1.50
CA SER A 128 -11.46 17.93 -2.06
C SER A 128 -12.61 18.56 -1.26
N SER A 129 -13.53 17.75 -0.72
CA SER A 129 -14.60 18.26 0.15
C SER A 129 -14.11 18.76 1.51
N ALA A 130 -13.06 18.14 2.07
CA ALA A 130 -12.48 18.56 3.34
C ALA A 130 -11.71 19.89 3.23
N LEU A 131 -11.11 20.17 2.06
CA LEU A 131 -10.41 21.44 1.80
C LEU A 131 -11.34 22.63 1.51
N VAL A 132 -12.57 22.40 1.03
CA VAL A 132 -13.57 23.47 0.80
C VAL A 132 -14.30 23.85 2.10
N ALA A 133 -14.22 23.00 3.13
CA ALA A 133 -14.85 23.23 4.43
C ALA A 133 -13.88 23.78 5.51
N ALA A 134 -12.63 24.10 5.14
CA ALA A 134 -11.59 24.62 6.03
C ALA A 134 -11.35 26.12 5.83
#